data_AF-A0A923PT84-F1
#
_entry.id   AF-A0A923PT84-F1
#
_cell.length_a   1.000
_cell.length_b   1.000
_cell.length_c   1.000
_cell.angle_alpha   90.00
_cell.angle_beta   90.00
_cell.angle_gamma   90.00
#
_symmetry.space_group_name_H-M   'P 1'
#
loop_
_entity.id
_entity.type
_entity.pdbx_description
1 polymer ?
#
loop_
_entity_poly.entity_id
_entity_poly.type
_entity_poly.pdbx_seq_one_letter_code
_entity_poly.pdbx_strand_id
1 'polypeptide(L)' 'DLHAHVNIIPYNTVEGLPWKRPSVAVQEGFADVLRAARVPVTLRREKGHEVEAACGQLRLKTEKDRELALA' A
#
# COMPACT_ATOMS: atom_id res chain seq x y z
N ASP A 1 23.70 5.00 15.00
CA ASP A 1 23.10 3.84 14.34
C ASP A 1 21.60 4.06 14.24
N LEU A 2 20.97 3.88 13.08
CA LEU A 2 19.54 4.14 12.93
C LEU A 2 18.77 2.86 13.28
N HIS A 3 18.24 2.80 14.50
CA HIS A 3 17.35 1.73 14.93
C HIS A 3 15.97 1.94 14.32
N ALA A 4 15.78 1.45 13.09
CA ALA A 4 14.53 1.56 12.37
C ALA A 4 14.02 0.19 11.91
N HIS A 5 12.71 0.11 11.75
CA HIS A 5 12.00 -1.03 11.18
C HIS A 5 11.30 -0.60 9.90
N VAL A 6 11.46 -1.36 8.82
CA VAL A 6 10.85 -1.06 7.53
C VAL A 6 9.51 -1.80 7.41
N ASN A 7 8.42 -1.06 7.26
CA ASN A 7 7.11 -1.61 6.96
C ASN A 7 6.80 -1.42 5.47
N ILE A 8 6.86 -2.49 4.69
CA ILE A 8 6.48 -2.48 3.28
C ILE A 8 4.96 -2.60 3.20
N ILE A 9 4.31 -1.59 2.63
CA ILE A 9 2.89 -1.57 2.33
C ILE A 9 2.77 -1.60 0.81
N PRO A 10 2.27 -2.69 0.20
CA PRO A 10 2.06 -2.71 -1.24
C PRO A 10 1.08 -1.61 -1.65
N TYR A 11 1.32 -1.03 -2.83
CA TYR A 11 0.48 0.05 -3.34
C TYR A 11 -0.98 -0.41 -3.52
N ASN A 12 -1.90 0.39 -2.99
CA ASN A 12 -3.34 0.25 -3.23
C ASN A 12 -3.68 0.97 -4.53
N THR A 13 -4.31 0.27 -5.47
CA THR A 13 -4.73 0.88 -6.72
C THR A 13 -5.71 2.02 -6.46
N VAL A 14 -5.43 3.16 -7.08
CA VAL A 14 -6.24 4.37 -7.03
C VAL A 14 -6.75 4.65 -8.43
N GLU A 15 -8.06 4.84 -8.57
CA GLU A 15 -8.69 5.23 -9.84
C GLU A 15 -8.08 6.56 -10.35
N GLY A 16 -7.71 6.61 -11.63
CA GLY A 16 -7.15 7.82 -12.26
C GLY A 16 -5.63 8.01 -12.10
N LEU A 17 -4.93 7.17 -11.33
CA LEU A 17 -3.46 7.20 -11.25
C LEU A 17 -2.83 6.09 -12.11
N PRO A 18 -1.67 6.33 -12.75
CA PRO A 18 -1.02 5.36 -13.62
C PRO A 18 -0.26 4.24 -12.87
N TRP A 19 -0.27 4.26 -11.54
CA TRP A 19 0.51 3.36 -10.71
C TRP A 19 -0.21 2.02 -10.51
N LYS A 20 0.58 0.94 -10.45
CA LYS A 20 0.08 -0.42 -10.27
C LYS A 20 0.74 -1.06 -9.06
N ARG A 21 -0.04 -1.89 -8.37
CA ARG A 21 0.48 -2.76 -7.32
C ARG A 21 1.56 -3.69 -7.91
N PRO A 22 2.79 -3.73 -7.33
CA PRO A 22 3.80 -4.69 -7.77
C PRO A 22 3.31 -6.12 -7.58
N SER A 23 3.82 -7.08 -8.36
CA SER A 23 3.50 -8.49 -8.15
C SER A 23 4.03 -8.98 -6.79
N VAL A 24 3.45 -10.07 -6.27
CA VAL A 24 3.92 -10.67 -5.01
C VAL A 24 5.40 -11.00 -5.06
N ALA A 25 5.90 -11.53 -6.18
CA ALA A 25 7.31 -11.84 -6.36
C ALA A 25 8.23 -10.61 -6.23
N VAL A 26 7.82 -9.46 -6.78
CA VAL A 26 8.59 -8.20 -6.65
C VAL A 26 8.56 -7.69 -5.22
N GLN A 27 7.42 -7.78 -4.53
CA GLN A 27 7.30 -7.37 -3.13
C GLN A 27 8.19 -8.22 -2.22
N GLU A 28 8.20 -9.55 -2.41
CA GLU A 28 9.07 -10.46 -1.66
C GLU A 28 10.54 -10.21 -1.97
N GLY A 29 10.90 -10.05 -3.24
CA GLY A 29 12.29 -9.79 -3.63
C GLY A 29 12.85 -8.53 -2.98
N PHE A 30 12.04 -7.46 -2.86
CA PHE A 30 12.45 -6.27 -2.14
C PHE A 30 12.61 -6.53 -0.63
N ALA A 31 11.70 -7.28 -0.01
CA ALA A 31 11.81 -7.66 1.39
C ALA A 31 13.06 -8.53 1.63
N ASP A 32 13.42 -9.42 0.71
CA ASP A 32 14.60 -10.29 0.79
C ASP A 32 15.90 -9.50 0.76
N VAL A 33 15.99 -8.44 -0.06
CA VAL A 33 17.13 -7.53 -0.06
C VAL A 33 17.33 -6.89 1.33
N LEU A 34 16.25 -6.46 1.98
CA LEU A 34 16.32 -5.87 3.33
C LEU A 34 16.69 -6.91 4.40
N ARG A 35 16.13 -8.13 4.31
CA ARG A 35 16.47 -9.24 5.21
C ARG A 35 17.96 -9.61 5.08
N ALA A 36 18.48 -9.68 3.85
CA ALA A 36 19.88 -9.99 3.58
C ALA A 36 20.83 -8.91 4.15
N ALA A 37 20.40 -7.65 4.12
CA ALA A 37 21.10 -6.53 4.76
C ALA A 37 20.94 -6.47 6.29
N ARG A 38 20.26 -7.46 6.91
CA ARG A 38 19.93 -7.51 8.35
C ARG A 38 19.10 -6.31 8.82
N VAL A 39 18.29 -5.72 7.94
CA VAL A 39 17.33 -4.66 8.29
C VAL A 39 16.01 -5.31 8.76
N PRO A 40 15.50 -4.97 9.95
CA PRO A 40 14.19 -5.43 10.39
C PRO A 40 13.10 -4.97 9.43
N VAL A 41 12.32 -5.91 8.88
CA VAL A 41 11.33 -5.62 7.84
C VAL A 41 10.06 -6.46 8.00
N THR A 42 8.91 -5.83 7.77
CA THR A 42 7.61 -6.51 7.65
C THR A 42 6.99 -6.16 6.31
N LEU A 43 6.56 -7.17 5.56
CA LEU A 43 5.71 -7.00 4.38
C LEU A 43 4.25 -7.17 4.79
N ARG A 44 3.46 -6.09 4.70
CA ARG A 44 2.03 -6.12 5.02
C ARG A 44 1.28 -6.88 3.93
N ARG A 45 0.73 -8.05 4.28
CA ARG A 45 -0.25 -8.76 3.46
C ARG A 45 -1.66 -8.30 3.85
N GLU A 46 -2.50 -8.00 2.88
CA GLU A 46 -3.93 -7.81 3.11
C GLU A 46 -4.56 -9.18 3.40
N LYS A 47 -5.21 -9.30 4.56
CA LYS A 47 -6.17 -10.39 4.81
C LYS A 47 -7.52 -9.92 4.28
N GLY A 48 -8.05 -10.58 3.25
CA GLY A 48 -9.41 -10.35 2.76
C GLY A 48 -9.45 -9.49 1.50
N HIS A 49 -9.79 -10.13 0.39
CA HIS A 49 -9.98 -9.50 -0.92
C HIS A 49 -11.32 -8.75 -1.07
N GLU A 50 -12.06 -8.50 0.01
CA GLU A 50 -13.50 -8.15 -0.09
C GLU A 50 -13.93 -6.82 0.53
N VAL A 51 -13.04 -5.99 1.07
CA VAL A 51 -13.47 -4.68 1.59
C VAL A 51 -12.52 -3.59 1.13
N GLU A 52 -13.06 -2.64 0.36
CA GLU A 52 -12.47 -1.37 -0.09
C GLU A 52 -12.14 -0.45 1.11
N ALA A 53 -11.33 -0.94 2.05
CA ALA A 53 -10.89 -0.24 3.26
C ALA A 53 -9.36 -0.04 3.25
N ALA A 54 -8.76 0.02 2.05
CA ALA A 54 -7.33 0.18 1.91
C ALA A 54 -6.95 1.66 2.18
N CYS A 55 -5.89 1.88 2.97
CA CYS A 55 -5.40 3.22 3.26
C CYS A 55 -5.11 3.98 1.94
N GLY A 56 -5.73 5.15 1.75
CA GLY A 56 -5.64 5.98 0.54
C GLY A 56 -6.94 6.08 -0.27
N GLN A 57 -7.85 5.10 -0.17
CA GLN A 57 -9.14 5.12 -0.89
C GLN A 57 -10.19 6.01 -0.22
N LEU A 58 -10.11 6.16 1.11
CA LEU A 58 -11.07 6.96 1.89
C LEU A 58 -11.07 8.45 1.50
N ARG A 59 -9.90 9.04 1.20
CA ARG A 59 -9.80 10.48 0.87
C ARG A 59 -10.49 10.82 -0.45
N LEU A 60 -10.32 9.95 -1.45
CA LEU A 60 -10.94 10.13 -2.76
C LEU A 60 -12.45 9.91 -2.71
N LYS A 61 -12.92 8.94 -1.90
CA LYS A 61 -14.35 8.77 -1.65
C LYS A 61 -14.97 10.03 -1.05
N THR A 62 -14.33 10.62 -0.03
CA THR A 62 -14.81 11.88 0.58
C THR A 62 -14.81 13.06 -0.39
N GLU A 63 -13.80 13.20 -1.25
CA GLU A 63 -13.75 14.28 -2.25
C GLU A 63 -14.85 14.11 -3.32
N LYS A 64 -15.08 12.87 -3.80
CA LYS A 64 -16.13 12.54 -4.78
C LYS A 64 -17.55 12.71 -4.21
N ASP A 65 -17.76 12.26 -2.97
CA ASP A 65 -19.04 12.44 -2.26
C ASP A 65 -19.36 13.93 -2.04
N ARG A 66 -18.34 14.76 -1.83
CA ARG A 66 -18.50 16.21 -1.67
C ARG A 66 -18.85 16.91 -2.98
N GLU A 67 -18.25 16.53 -4.10
CA GLU A 67 -18.61 17.06 -5.42
C GLU A 67 -20.05 16.71 -5.80
N LEU A 68 -20.48 15.47 -5.55
CA LEU A 68 -21.87 15.02 -5.78
C LEU A 68 -22.89 15.75 -4.90
N ALA A 69 -22.53 16.12 -3.67
CA ALA A 69 -23.42 16.88 -2.78
C ALA A 69 -23.51 18.38 -3.11
N LEU A 70 -22.59 18.89 -3.93
CA LEU A 70 -22.54 20.30 -4.36
C LEU A 70 -23.08 20.51 -5.79
N ALA A 71 -23.43 19.43 -6.49
CA ALA A 71 -24.10 19.42 -7.79
C ALA A 71 -25.61 19.24 -7.62
#